data_AF-A0A0C1CXC0-F1
#
_entry.id   AF-A0A0C1CXC0-F1
#
_cell.length_a   1.000
_cell.length_b   1.000
_cell.length_c   1.000
_cell.angle_alpha   90.00
_cell.angle_beta   90.00
_cell.angle_gamma   90.00
#
_symmetry.space_group_name_H-M   'P 1'
#
loop_
_entity.id
_entity.type
_entity.pdbx_description
1 polymer ?
#
loop_
_entity_poly.entity_id
_entity_poly.type
_entity_poly.pdbx_seq_one_letter_code
_entity_poly.pdbx_strand_id
1 'polypeptide(L)'
;MKTASTSQIDQLEILNKKIQLSKDSAAISEMLLQIEDLLKDIDFMSPFYTNFANDMRIYKSQKVTTVQSSLLKILDDAIKSYKQK
;
A
#
# COMPACT_ATOMS: atom_id res chain seq x y z
N MET A 1 7.36 7.21 16.40
CA MET A 1 6.62 6.96 15.16
C MET A 1 6.44 8.30 14.46
N LYS A 2 6.83 8.43 13.20
CA LYS A 2 6.50 9.63 12.42
C LYS A 2 5.00 9.62 12.13
N THR A 3 4.34 10.76 12.27
CA THR A 3 2.94 10.91 11.89
C THR A 3 2.88 11.09 10.38
N ALA A 4 2.02 10.35 9.69
CA ALA A 4 1.81 10.55 8.26
C ALA A 4 1.23 11.96 8.04
N SER A 5 1.75 12.68 7.05
CA SER A 5 1.14 13.96 6.65
C SER A 5 -0.18 13.72 5.90
N THR A 6 -1.08 14.70 5.94
CA THR A 6 -2.34 14.66 5.18
C THR A 6 -2.09 14.36 3.70
N SER A 7 -1.07 14.97 3.09
CA SER A 7 -0.72 14.72 1.69
C SER A 7 -0.30 13.27 1.43
N GLN A 8 0.40 12.61 2.36
CA GLN A 8 0.77 11.21 2.20
C GLN A 8 -0.44 10.28 2.33
N ILE A 9 -1.35 10.59 3.25
CA ILE A 9 -2.60 9.85 3.40
C ILE A 9 -3.46 9.97 2.14
N ASP A 10 -3.61 11.19 1.59
CA ASP A 10 -4.37 11.44 0.37
C ASP A 10 -3.77 10.69 -0.83
N GLN A 11 -2.43 10.65 -0.94
CA GLN A 11 -1.75 9.87 -1.97
C GLN A 11 -2.03 8.37 -1.87
N LEU A 12 -2.00 7.80 -0.65
CA LEU A 12 -2.37 6.40 -0.42
C LEU A 12 -3.82 6.11 -0.84
N GLU A 13 -4.76 7.01 -0.53
CA GLU A 13 -6.17 6.86 -0.94
C GLU A 13 -6.37 6.94 -2.44
N ILE A 14 -5.68 7.89 -3.10
CA ILE A 14 -5.71 8.02 -4.56
C ILE A 14 -5.18 6.75 -5.22
N LEU A 15 -4.05 6.22 -4.75
CA LEU A 15 -3.46 4.99 -5.28
C LEU A 15 -4.38 3.78 -5.06
N ASN A 16 -4.97 3.64 -3.87
CA ASN A 16 -5.94 2.58 -3.58
C ASN A 16 -7.12 2.62 -4.55
N LYS A 17 -7.73 3.81 -4.73
CA LYS A 17 -8.86 3.99 -5.65
C LYS A 17 -8.48 3.69 -7.10
N LYS A 18 -7.30 4.11 -7.53
CA LYS A 18 -6.81 3.80 -8.89
C LYS A 18 -6.60 2.30 -9.10
N ILE A 19 -6.06 1.58 -8.12
CA ILE A 19 -5.91 0.12 -8.21
C ILE A 19 -7.26 -0.57 -8.35
N GLN A 20 -8.26 -0.17 -7.55
CA GLN A 20 -9.61 -0.76 -7.61
C GLN A 20 -10.31 -0.54 -8.96
N LEU A 21 -10.00 0.57 -9.65
CA LEU A 21 -10.57 0.89 -10.95
C LEU A 21 -9.75 0.35 -12.13
N SER A 22 -8.48 0.01 -11.91
CA SER A 22 -7.60 -0.49 -12.94
C SER A 22 -7.88 -1.96 -13.25
N LYS A 23 -7.82 -2.31 -14.53
CA LYS A 23 -7.79 -3.70 -15.01
C LYS A 23 -6.42 -4.10 -15.55
N ASP A 24 -5.49 -3.15 -15.61
CA ASP A 24 -4.13 -3.36 -16.10
C ASP A 24 -3.22 -3.81 -14.95
N SER A 25 -2.76 -5.06 -15.04
CA SER A 25 -1.90 -5.69 -14.03
C SER A 25 -0.52 -5.05 -13.93
N ALA A 26 0.00 -4.47 -15.02
CA ALA A 26 1.27 -3.75 -15.00
C ALA A 26 1.12 -2.44 -14.23
N ALA A 27 0.10 -1.65 -14.57
CA ALA A 27 -0.22 -0.42 -13.85
C ALA A 27 -0.51 -0.68 -12.36
N ILE A 28 -1.25 -1.75 -12.03
CA ILE A 28 -1.49 -2.16 -10.63
C ILE A 28 -0.16 -2.44 -9.92
N SER A 29 0.75 -3.17 -10.57
CA SER A 29 2.06 -3.49 -9.99
C SER A 29 2.89 -2.24 -9.70
N GLU A 30 2.89 -1.27 -10.60
CA GLU A 30 3.57 0.03 -10.40
C GLU A 30 2.95 0.83 -9.26
N MET A 31 1.63 0.87 -9.16
CA MET A 31 0.95 1.56 -8.07
C MET A 31 1.22 0.90 -6.71
N LEU A 32 1.26 -0.42 -6.65
CA LEU A 32 1.63 -1.15 -5.43
C LEU A 32 3.09 -0.88 -5.01
N LEU A 33 4.01 -0.71 -5.97
CA LEU A 33 5.38 -0.26 -5.68
C LEU A 33 5.41 1.15 -5.09
N GLN A 34 4.64 2.08 -5.66
CA GLN A 34 4.54 3.44 -5.12
C GLN A 34 3.98 3.45 -3.70
N ILE A 35 3.03 2.55 -3.39
CA ILE A 35 2.51 2.39 -2.02
C ILE A 35 3.59 1.85 -1.08
N GLU A 36 4.38 0.85 -1.50
CA GLU A 36 5.49 0.29 -0.72
C GLU A 36 6.49 1.39 -0.30
N ASP A 37 6.89 2.22 -1.27
CA ASP A 37 7.80 3.35 -1.03
C ASP A 37 7.17 4.41 -0.12
N LEU A 38 5.90 4.75 -0.34
CA LEU A 38 5.22 5.76 0.46
C LEU A 38 5.04 5.31 1.92
N LEU A 39 4.70 4.04 2.16
CA LEU A 39 4.63 3.46 3.51
C LEU A 39 5.99 3.45 4.20
N LYS A 40 7.06 3.17 3.47
CA LYS A 40 8.44 3.24 3.98
C LYS A 40 8.81 4.65 4.42
N ASP A 41 8.45 5.65 3.60
CA ASP A 41 8.74 7.06 3.86
C ASP A 41 7.95 7.61 5.06
N ILE A 42 6.71 7.15 5.23
CA ILE A 42 5.89 7.46 6.41
C ILE A 42 6.54 6.87 7.66
N ASP A 43 6.66 5.54 7.73
CA ASP A 43 7.23 4.85 8.89
C ASP A 43 7.72 3.44 8.50
N PHE A 44 9.00 3.35 8.16
CA PHE A 44 9.64 2.08 7.80
C PHE A 44 9.68 1.04 8.94
N MET A 45 9.51 1.47 10.20
CA MET A 45 9.44 0.54 11.34
C MET A 45 8.00 0.13 11.65
N SER A 46 7.02 0.63 10.88
CA SER A 46 5.62 0.28 11.11
C SER A 46 5.32 -1.17 10.72
N PRO A 47 4.36 -1.81 11.41
CA PRO A 47 3.86 -3.11 10.99
C PRO A 47 3.19 -3.04 9.61
N PHE A 48 2.64 -1.88 9.20
CA PHE A 48 2.05 -1.68 7.88
C PHE A 48 3.09 -1.84 6.77
N TYR A 49 4.21 -1.12 6.82
CA TYR A 49 5.29 -1.29 5.85
C TYR A 49 5.84 -2.71 5.85
N THR A 50 6.12 -3.27 7.03
CA THR A 50 6.71 -4.61 7.15
C THR A 50 5.83 -5.69 6.51
N ASN A 51 4.53 -5.67 6.81
CA ASN A 51 3.58 -6.63 6.25
C ASN A 51 3.40 -6.39 4.75
N PHE A 52 3.30 -5.13 4.32
CA PHE A 52 3.13 -4.78 2.91
C PHE A 52 4.32 -5.23 2.07
N ALA A 53 5.56 -4.98 2.52
CA ALA A 53 6.78 -5.37 1.81
C ALA A 53 6.90 -6.90 1.67
N ASN A 54 6.51 -7.65 2.71
CA ASN A 54 6.50 -9.11 2.67
C ASN A 54 5.52 -9.65 1.62
N ASP A 55 4.28 -9.18 1.63
CA ASP A 55 3.27 -9.58 0.66
C ASP A 55 3.65 -9.11 -0.75
N MET A 56 4.28 -7.94 -0.87
CA MET A 56 4.70 -7.39 -2.15
C MET A 56 5.81 -8.23 -2.79
N ARG A 57 6.70 -8.83 -1.99
CA ARG A 57 7.69 -9.80 -2.48
C ARG A 57 7.02 -11.04 -3.08
N ILE A 58 5.98 -11.57 -2.44
CA ILE A 58 5.21 -12.71 -2.94
C ILE A 58 4.47 -12.32 -4.21
N TYR A 59 3.82 -11.15 -4.22
CA TYR A 59 3.10 -10.62 -5.37
C TYR A 59 4.01 -10.42 -6.59
N LYS A 60 5.23 -9.88 -6.40
CA LYS A 60 6.23 -9.73 -7.48
C LYS A 60 6.59 -11.06 -8.13
N SER A 61 6.67 -12.13 -7.34
CA SER A 61 7.04 -13.48 -7.80
C SER A 61 5.89 -14.20 -8.52
N GLN A 62 4.67 -14.10 -7.98
CA GLN A 62 3.58 -14.99 -8.38
C GLN A 62 2.39 -14.27 -9.03
N LYS A 63 2.29 -12.94 -8.89
CA LYS A 63 1.18 -12.11 -9.39
C LYS A 63 -0.22 -12.65 -9.04
N VAL A 64 -0.35 -13.27 -7.86
CA VAL A 64 -1.61 -13.89 -7.42
C VAL A 64 -2.59 -12.84 -6.89
N THR A 65 -3.84 -12.93 -7.34
CA THR A 65 -4.95 -12.05 -6.92
C THR A 65 -5.17 -12.04 -5.41
N THR A 66 -5.01 -13.19 -4.74
CA THR A 66 -5.15 -13.29 -3.27
C THR A 66 -4.15 -12.41 -2.52
N VAL A 67 -2.91 -12.33 -3.03
CA VAL A 67 -1.86 -11.50 -2.43
C VAL A 67 -2.14 -10.02 -2.68
N GLN A 68 -2.66 -9.68 -3.88
CA GLN A 68 -3.14 -8.33 -4.15
C GLN A 68 -4.24 -7.90 -3.17
N SER A 69 -5.22 -8.76 -2.89
CA SER A 69 -6.27 -8.47 -1.90
C SER A 69 -5.70 -8.26 -0.49
N SER A 70 -4.66 -9.02 -0.11
CA SER A 70 -3.96 -8.84 1.17
C SER A 70 -3.26 -7.48 1.24
N LEU A 71 -2.55 -7.09 0.18
CA LEU A 71 -1.89 -5.78 0.07
C LEU A 71 -2.88 -4.61 0.21
N LEU A 72 -4.03 -4.71 -0.46
CA LEU A 72 -5.09 -3.68 -0.36
C LEU A 72 -5.70 -3.61 1.04
N LYS A 73 -5.86 -4.74 1.72
CA LYS A 73 -6.33 -4.76 3.11
C LYS A 73 -5.34 -4.08 4.06
N ILE A 74 -4.04 -4.37 3.92
CA ILE A 74 -2.98 -3.73 4.72
C ILE A 74 -2.99 -2.21 4.49
N LEU A 75 -3.17 -1.78 3.23
CA LEU A 75 -3.28 -0.38 2.87
C LEU A 75 -4.50 0.31 3.50
N ASP A 76 -5.68 -0.32 3.44
CA ASP A 76 -6.90 0.21 4.07
C ASP A 76 -6.72 0.39 5.58
N ASP A 77 -6.11 -0.59 6.25
CA ASP A 77 -5.85 -0.53 7.69
C ASP A 77 -4.82 0.56 8.03
N ALA A 78 -3.79 0.74 7.21
CA ALA A 78 -2.80 1.81 7.35
C ALA A 78 -3.44 3.19 7.24
N ILE A 79 -4.24 3.42 6.18
CA ILE A 79 -4.96 4.69 5.96
C ILE A 79 -5.86 5.02 7.16
N LYS A 80 -6.65 4.05 7.63
CA LYS A 80 -7.51 4.24 8.82
C LYS A 80 -6.70 4.60 10.05
N SER A 81 -5.59 3.91 10.29
CA SER A 81 -4.74 4.16 11.46
C SER A 81 -4.10 5.54 11.40
N TYR A 82 -3.66 5.99 10.23
CA TYR A 82 -3.05 7.30 10.05
C TYR A 82 -4.05 8.45 10.18
N LYS A 83 -5.32 8.26 9.80
CA LYS A 83 -6.38 9.27 9.95
C LYS A 83 -6.86 9.47 11.40
N GLN A 84 -6.63 8.48 12.27
CA GLN A 84 -7.05 8.52 13.67
C GLN A 84 -5.98 9.14 14.60
N LYS A 85 -4.78 9.41 14.08
CA LYS A 85 -3.66 10.01 14.83
C LYS A 85 -3.50 11.49 14.48
#